data_AF-A8MHX7-F1
#
_entry.id   AF-A8MHX7-F1
#
_cell.length_a   1.000
_cell.length_b   1.000
_cell.length_c   1.000
_cell.angle_alpha   90.00
_cell.angle_beta   90.00
_cell.angle_gamma   90.00
#
_symmetry.space_group_name_H-M   'P 1'
#
loop_
_entity.id
_entity.type
_entity.pdbx_description
1 polymer ?
#
loop_
_entity_poly.entity_id
_entity_poly.type
_entity_poly.pdbx_seq_one_letter_code
_entity_poly.pdbx_strand_id
1 'polypeptide(L)'
;MLLSERSIYFERIKFRNAFPFCVRDGESYIYMGRNYSLQIVVDETIKVPEAKLSRGKFVVPVENKDFDRVRLTLENWYKDKVKKKIFERVA
;
A
#
# COMPACT_ATOMS: atom_id res chain seq x y z
N MET A 1 13.07 14.48 -27.41
CA MET A 1 11.80 14.11 -26.74
C MET A 1 11.74 12.58 -26.60
N LEU A 2 12.64 11.95 -25.82
CA LEU A 2 12.71 10.49 -25.61
C LEU A 2 13.13 10.10 -24.18
N LEU A 3 13.17 11.07 -23.25
CA LEU A 3 13.62 10.84 -21.87
C LEU A 3 12.47 10.64 -20.87
N SER A 4 11.22 10.83 -21.30
CA SER A 4 10.02 10.65 -20.46
C SER A 4 9.67 9.16 -20.29
N GLU A 5 9.66 8.39 -21.38
CA GLU A 5 9.07 7.04 -21.38
C GLU A 5 9.87 6.00 -20.61
N ARG A 6 11.20 6.14 -20.52
CA ARG A 6 12.04 5.21 -19.75
C ARG A 6 11.88 5.34 -18.23
N SER A 7 11.47 6.51 -17.73
CA SER A 7 11.24 6.71 -16.29
C SER A 7 9.99 5.97 -15.81
N ILE A 8 8.95 5.94 -16.62
CA ILE A 8 7.65 5.34 -16.30
C ILE A 8 7.72 3.79 -16.28
N TYR A 9 8.59 3.22 -17.12
CA TYR A 9 8.80 1.77 -17.18
C TYR A 9 9.60 1.22 -15.99
N PHE A 10 10.53 2.00 -15.43
CA PHE A 10 11.38 1.54 -14.32
C PHE A 10 10.62 1.49 -12.98
N GLU A 11 9.70 2.43 -12.73
CA GLU A 11 8.86 2.43 -11.52
C GLU A 11 7.87 1.25 -11.46
N ARG A 12 7.39 0.78 -12.62
CA ARG A 12 6.40 -0.31 -12.71
C ARG A 12 6.95 -1.69 -12.36
N ILE A 13 8.23 -1.96 -12.63
CA ILE A 13 8.81 -3.32 -12.49
C ILE A 13 9.16 -3.66 -11.03
N LYS A 14 9.49 -2.67 -10.18
CA LYS A 14 9.86 -2.94 -8.78
C LYS A 14 8.66 -3.07 -7.83
N PHE A 15 7.58 -2.30 -8.04
CA PHE A 15 6.41 -2.39 -7.16
C PHE A 15 5.60 -3.68 -7.36
N ARG A 16 5.59 -4.23 -8.58
CA ARG A 16 4.82 -5.45 -8.88
C ARG A 16 5.29 -6.67 -8.07
N ASN A 17 6.57 -6.71 -7.69
CA ASN A 17 7.17 -7.75 -6.86
C ASN A 17 7.22 -7.40 -5.36
N ALA A 18 6.94 -6.14 -4.99
CA ALA A 18 6.95 -5.70 -3.59
C ALA A 18 5.66 -6.06 -2.85
N PHE A 19 4.55 -6.20 -3.58
CA PHE A 19 3.29 -6.74 -3.06
C PHE A 19 2.98 -8.05 -3.80
N PRO A 20 2.85 -9.17 -3.08
CA PRO A 20 2.46 -10.43 -3.69
C PRO A 20 1.12 -10.26 -4.39
N PHE A 21 0.93 -11.01 -5.48
CA PHE A 21 -0.35 -11.04 -6.20
C PHE A 21 -1.51 -11.47 -5.28
N CYS A 22 -1.21 -12.30 -4.27
CA CYS A 22 -2.15 -12.71 -3.25
C CYS A 22 -1.77 -12.07 -1.92
N VAL A 23 -2.50 -11.02 -1.52
CA VAL A 23 -2.36 -10.42 -0.19
C VAL A 23 -3.09 -11.30 0.83
N ARG A 24 -2.43 -11.75 1.89
CA ARG A 24 -3.08 -12.56 2.94
C ARG A 24 -3.11 -11.86 4.28
N ASP A 25 -4.19 -12.09 5.02
CA ASP A 25 -4.30 -11.63 6.40
C ASP A 25 -3.16 -12.22 7.25
N GLY A 26 -2.54 -11.40 8.09
CA GLY A 26 -1.38 -11.77 8.90
C GLY A 26 -0.03 -11.71 8.20
N GLU A 27 0.05 -11.48 6.88
CA GLU A 27 1.33 -11.31 6.19
C GLU A 27 2.10 -10.09 6.70
N SER A 28 3.43 -10.19 6.71
CA SER A 28 4.30 -9.11 7.18
C SER A 28 4.76 -8.22 6.02
N TYR A 29 4.61 -6.92 6.21
CA TYR A 29 5.05 -5.88 5.28
C TYR A 29 6.03 -4.93 5.96
N ILE A 30 7.06 -4.49 5.22
CA ILE A 30 8.07 -3.57 5.74
C ILE A 30 7.62 -2.13 5.54
N TYR A 31 7.73 -1.32 6.59
CA TYR A 31 7.60 0.13 6.51
C TYR A 31 8.62 0.80 7.42
N MET A 32 9.41 1.71 6.84
CA MET A 32 10.49 2.43 7.55
C MET A 32 11.43 1.49 8.33
N GLY A 33 11.80 0.35 7.73
CA GLY A 33 12.72 -0.63 8.32
C GLY A 33 12.12 -1.52 9.41
N ARG A 34 10.80 -1.48 9.64
CA ARG A 34 10.11 -2.33 10.61
C ARG A 34 9.08 -3.22 9.92
N ASN A 35 8.91 -4.44 10.43
CA ASN A 35 7.88 -5.37 9.98
C ASN A 35 6.56 -5.09 10.70
N TYR A 36 5.47 -5.06 9.94
CA TYR A 36 4.12 -4.92 10.44
C TYR A 36 3.22 -5.99 9.81
N SER A 37 2.39 -6.65 10.63
CA SER A 37 1.42 -7.61 10.13
C SER A 37 0.23 -6.90 9.48
N LEU A 38 -0.24 -7.41 8.36
CA LEU A 38 -1.51 -7.00 7.75
C LEU A 38 -2.69 -7.57 8.54
N GLN A 39 -3.72 -6.75 8.69
CA GLN A 39 -5.01 -7.08 9.23
C GLN A 39 -6.08 -6.61 8.24
N ILE A 40 -6.77 -7.55 7.62
CA ILE A 40 -7.91 -7.29 6.73
C ILE A 40 -9.16 -7.29 7.59
N VAL A 41 -9.90 -6.19 7.59
CA VAL A 41 -11.17 -6.06 8.33
C VAL A 41 -12.30 -5.99 7.32
N VAL A 42 -13.19 -6.97 7.34
CA VAL A 42 -14.38 -6.95 6.48
C VAL A 42 -15.47 -6.16 7.18
N ASP A 43 -15.94 -5.09 6.54
CA ASP A 43 -17.00 -4.22 7.02
C ASP A 43 -17.81 -3.72 5.82
N GLU A 44 -19.03 -4.24 5.69
CA GLU A 44 -19.96 -3.96 4.58
C GLU A 44 -20.39 -2.49 4.52
N THR A 45 -20.19 -1.72 5.60
CA THR A 45 -20.53 -0.29 5.62
C THR A 45 -19.48 0.58 4.92
N ILE A 46 -18.31 0.02 4.62
CA ILE A 46 -17.18 0.76 4.06
C ILE A 46 -17.29 0.86 2.55
N LYS A 47 -17.46 2.09 2.06
CA LYS A 47 -17.49 2.40 0.63
C LYS A 47 -16.12 2.69 0.05
N VAL A 48 -15.24 3.30 0.84
CA VAL A 48 -13.90 3.70 0.41
C VAL A 48 -12.88 3.11 1.38
N PRO A 49 -12.15 2.06 0.98
CA PRO A 49 -11.15 1.44 1.83
C PRO A 49 -9.95 2.37 2.02
N GLU A 50 -9.64 2.72 3.26
CA GLU A 50 -8.45 3.50 3.63
C GLU A 50 -7.58 2.70 4.60
N ALA A 51 -6.36 2.36 4.18
CA ALA A 51 -5.42 1.68 5.06
C ALA A 51 -4.93 2.60 6.18
N LYS A 52 -4.61 2.02 7.32
CA LYS A 52 -3.97 2.72 8.43
C LYS A 52 -2.97 1.84 9.15
N LEU A 53 -1.95 2.48 9.71
CA LEU A 53 -1.03 1.81 10.63
C LEU A 53 -1.56 2.03 12.05
N SER A 54 -2.00 0.97 12.72
CA SER A 54 -2.57 1.04 14.07
C SER A 54 -2.06 -0.12 14.91
N ARG A 55 -1.58 0.17 16.12
CA ARG A 55 -1.10 -0.83 17.10
C ARG A 55 -0.10 -1.84 16.50
N GLY A 56 0.80 -1.38 15.62
CA GLY A 56 1.79 -2.24 14.97
C GLY A 56 1.23 -3.13 13.86
N LYS A 57 0.03 -2.83 13.34
CA LYS A 57 -0.59 -3.55 12.22
C LYS A 57 -0.98 -2.62 11.10
N PHE A 58 -0.87 -3.12 9.88
CA PHE A 58 -1.56 -2.53 8.73
C PHE A 58 -3.01 -2.95 8.77
N VAL A 59 -3.90 -2.04 9.08
CA VAL A 59 -5.34 -2.31 9.07
C VAL A 59 -5.90 -1.81 7.75
N VAL A 60 -6.44 -2.73 6.95
CA VAL A 60 -7.07 -2.42 5.66
C VAL A 60 -8.52 -2.86 5.75
N PRO A 61 -9.45 -1.91 5.89
CA PRO A 61 -10.84 -2.24 6.01
C PRO A 61 -11.49 -2.26 4.61
N VAL A 62 -12.28 -3.29 4.31
CA VAL A 62 -12.83 -3.57 2.97
C VAL A 62 -14.28 -4.04 3.06
N GLU A 63 -15.09 -3.71 2.05
CA GLU A 63 -16.50 -4.13 1.99
C GLU A 63 -16.65 -5.66 1.93
N ASN A 64 -15.72 -6.32 1.25
CA ASN A 64 -15.68 -7.76 1.01
C ASN A 64 -14.23 -8.24 0.93
N LYS A 65 -14.00 -9.56 0.88
CA LYS A 65 -12.65 -10.15 0.71
C LYS A 65 -12.14 -10.04 -0.73
N ASP A 66 -12.17 -8.85 -1.30
CA ASP A 66 -11.54 -8.52 -2.57
C ASP A 66 -10.06 -8.18 -2.33
N PHE A 67 -9.19 -9.14 -2.64
CA PHE A 67 -7.74 -9.01 -2.42
C PHE A 67 -7.10 -7.95 -3.33
N ASP A 68 -7.66 -7.68 -4.51
CA ASP A 68 -7.15 -6.64 -5.40
C ASP A 68 -7.42 -5.26 -4.81
N ARG A 69 -8.59 -5.06 -4.18
CA ARG A 69 -8.87 -3.84 -3.43
C ARG A 69 -7.95 -3.66 -2.24
N VAL A 70 -7.73 -4.71 -1.44
CA VAL A 70 -6.79 -4.65 -0.30
C VAL A 70 -5.41 -4.21 -0.77
N ARG A 71 -4.91 -4.82 -1.85
CA ARG A 71 -3.63 -4.47 -2.46
C ARG A 71 -3.58 -3.01 -2.89
N LEU A 72 -4.55 -2.57 -3.68
CA LEU A 72 -4.58 -1.19 -4.21
C LEU A 72 -4.64 -0.15 -3.10
N THR A 73 -5.46 -0.40 -2.07
CA THR A 73 -5.55 0.47 -0.89
C THR A 73 -4.23 0.56 -0.15
N LEU A 74 -3.54 -0.57 0.03
CA LEU A 74 -2.24 -0.60 0.69
C LEU A 74 -1.17 0.13 -0.14
N GLU A 75 -1.10 -0.13 -1.46
CA GLU A 75 -0.18 0.56 -2.38
C GLU A 75 -0.39 2.09 -2.36
N ASN A 76 -1.64 2.55 -2.41
CA ASN A 76 -1.96 3.97 -2.36
C ASN A 76 -1.53 4.61 -1.03
N TRP A 77 -1.77 3.91 0.07
CA TRP A 77 -1.32 4.37 1.38
C TRP A 77 0.20 4.55 1.45
N TYR A 78 0.98 3.59 0.92
CA TYR A 78 2.44 3.70 0.86
C TYR A 78 2.87 4.92 0.04
N LYS A 79 2.27 5.12 -1.14
CA LYS A 79 2.55 6.29 -1.99
C LYS A 79 2.26 7.59 -1.27
N ASP A 80 1.13 7.69 -0.57
CA ASP A 80 0.75 8.90 0.15
C ASP A 80 1.66 9.19 1.34
N LYS A 81 2.11 8.16 2.07
CA LYS A 81 3.11 8.33 3.13
C LYS A 81 4.46 8.79 2.59
N VAL A 82 4.91 8.23 1.46
CA VAL A 82 6.16 8.64 0.82
C VAL A 82 6.06 10.09 0.34
N LYS A 83 4.98 10.48 -0.35
CA LYS A 83 4.75 11.86 -0.77
C LYS A 83 4.84 12.82 0.41
N LYS A 84 4.09 12.56 1.49
CA LYS A 84 4.14 13.38 2.72
C LYS A 84 5.57 13.51 3.25
N LYS A 85 6.32 12.40 3.30
CA LYS A 85 7.71 12.41 3.79
C LYS A 85 8.69 13.17 2.90
N ILE A 86 8.46 13.17 1.58
CA ILE A 86 9.24 13.95 0.63
C ILE A 86 8.92 15.44 0.80
N PHE A 87 7.64 15.81 0.89
CA PHE A 87 7.22 17.19 1.12
C PHE A 87 7.78 17.77 2.43
N GLU A 88 7.84 16.98 3.50
CA GLU A 88 8.49 17.37 4.76
C GLU A 88 9.98 17.74 4.62
N ARG A 89 10.67 17.31 3.56
CA ARG A 89 12.10 17.57 3.34
C ARG A 89 12.39 18.71 2.37
N VAL A 90 11.40 19.07 1.55
CA VAL A 90 11.54 20.09 0.48
C VAL A 90 10.97 21.44 0.93
N ALA A 91 10.02 21.44 1.87
CA ALA A 91 9.52 22.63 2.54
C ALA A 91 10.50 23.12 3.62
#